data_AF-A0A329RNV2-F1
#
_entry.id   AF-A0A329RNV2-F1
#
_cell.length_a   1.000
_cell.length_b   1.000
_cell.length_c   1.000
_cell.angle_alpha   90.00
_cell.angle_beta   90.00
_cell.angle_gamma   90.00
#
_symmetry.space_group_name_H-M   'P 1'
#
loop_
_entity.id
_entity.type
_entity.pdbx_description
1 polymer ?
#
loop_
_entity_poly.entity_id
_entity_poly.type
_entity_poly.pdbx_seq_one_letter_code
_entity_poly.pdbx_strand_id
1 'polypeptide(L)' 'MDAGYHARAKHADIRHHFVREIVERGTVELDFVDTQHQLADMLAKGLGTKILMFLREATGIKGKTTVQ' A
#
# COMPACT_ATOMS: atom_id res chain seq x y z
N MET A 1 -7.93 27.06 -20.17
CA MET A 1 -8.56 25.78 -19.77
C MET A 1 -7.42 24.80 -19.55
N ASP A 2 -7.03 24.61 -18.29
CA ASP A 2 -5.77 23.99 -17.86
C ASP A 2 -5.61 22.52 -18.27
N ALA A 3 -4.73 22.26 -19.24
CA ALA A 3 -4.35 20.91 -19.69
C ALA A 3 -3.84 20.02 -18.53
N GLY A 4 -3.28 20.62 -17.47
CA GLY A 4 -2.81 19.90 -16.28
C GLY A 4 -3.92 19.31 -15.39
N TYR A 5 -5.12 19.91 -15.36
CA TYR A 5 -6.26 19.36 -14.61
C TYR A 5 -6.81 18.10 -15.30
N HIS A 6 -6.95 18.17 -16.62
CA HIS A 6 -7.41 17.04 -17.43
C HIS A 6 -6.46 15.83 -17.37
N ALA A 7 -5.14 16.06 -17.36
CA ALA A 7 -4.17 14.98 -17.25
C ALA A 7 -4.24 14.23 -15.91
N ARG A 8 -4.40 14.96 -14.78
CA ARG A 8 -4.54 14.34 -13.45
C ARG A 8 -5.85 13.59 -13.28
N ALA A 9 -6.96 14.16 -13.77
CA ALA A 9 -8.26 13.48 -13.77
C ALA A 9 -8.19 12.18 -14.58
N LYS A 10 -7.68 12.24 -15.82
CA LYS A 10 -7.50 11.05 -16.67
C LYS A 10 -6.63 9.99 -16.00
N HIS A 11 -5.57 10.39 -15.31
CA HIS A 11 -4.68 9.46 -14.60
C HIS A 11 -5.37 8.74 -13.44
N ALA A 12 -6.23 9.44 -12.69
CA ALA A 12 -7.04 8.84 -11.64
C ALA A 12 -8.06 7.87 -12.22
N ASP A 13 -8.77 8.26 -13.30
CA ASP A 13 -9.79 7.45 -13.95
C ASP A 13 -9.21 6.13 -14.48
N ILE A 14 -8.06 6.18 -15.16
CA ILE A 14 -7.39 4.97 -15.69
C ILE A 14 -7.05 3.98 -14.56
N ARG A 15 -6.51 4.47 -13.44
CA ARG A 15 -6.16 3.61 -12.30
C ARG A 15 -7.40 3.00 -11.65
N HIS A 16 -8.46 3.79 -11.51
CA HIS A 16 -9.72 3.30 -10.94
C HIS A 16 -10.33 2.20 -11.80
N HIS A 17 -10.39 2.39 -13.12
CA HIS A 17 -10.90 1.36 -14.03
C HIS A 17 -10.07 0.08 -13.98
N PHE A 18 -8.75 0.19 -13.98
CA PHE A 18 -7.85 -0.97 -13.89
C PHE A 18 -8.05 -1.77 -12.60
N VAL A 19 -8.09 -1.09 -11.44
CA VAL A 19 -8.29 -1.76 -10.14
C VAL A 19 -9.65 -2.44 -10.07
N ARG A 20 -10.71 -1.79 -10.58
CA ARG A 20 -12.05 -2.39 -10.60
C ARG A 20 -12.10 -3.66 -11.47
N GLU A 21 -11.49 -3.64 -12.64
CA GLU A 21 -11.48 -4.79 -13.55
C GLU A 21 -10.79 -6.02 -12.95
N ILE A 22 -9.65 -5.84 -12.26
CA ILE A 22 -8.94 -6.97 -11.63
C ILE A 22 -9.71 -7.55 -10.43
N VAL A 23 -10.46 -6.72 -9.71
CA VAL A 23 -11.36 -7.15 -8.63
C VAL A 23 -12.56 -7.88 -9.20
N GLU A 24 -13.21 -7.35 -10.24
CA GLU A 24 -14.35 -7.98 -10.94
C GLU A 24 -13.96 -9.34 -11.55
N ARG A 25 -12.73 -9.48 -12.04
CA ARG A 25 -12.17 -10.76 -12.51
C ARG A 25 -11.83 -11.75 -11.38
N GLY A 26 -11.98 -11.35 -10.11
CA GLY A 26 -11.62 -12.16 -8.94
C GLY A 26 -10.12 -12.47 -8.83
N THR A 27 -9.27 -11.69 -9.52
CA THR A 27 -7.81 -11.88 -9.44
C THR A 27 -7.24 -11.34 -8.13
N VAL A 28 -7.90 -10.33 -7.55
CA VAL A 28 -7.57 -9.75 -6.25
C VAL A 28 -8.85 -9.47 -5.48
N GLU A 29 -8.77 -9.59 -4.16
CA GLU A 29 -9.81 -9.14 -3.23
C GLU A 29 -9.40 -7.79 -2.66
N LEU A 30 -10.38 -6.91 -2.42
CA LEU A 30 -10.15 -5.57 -1.89
C LEU A 30 -10.76 -5.47 -0.50
N ASP A 31 -9.90 -5.35 0.51
CA ASP A 31 -10.29 -5.13 1.89
C ASP A 31 -9.75 -3.80 2.41
N PHE A 32 -10.53 -3.17 3.28
CA PHE A 32 -10.08 -2.00 4.01
C PHE A 32 -9.15 -2.40 5.15
N VAL A 33 -7.97 -1.78 5.21
CA VAL A 33 -7.02 -1.91 6.31
C VAL A 33 -6.80 -0.54 6.91
N ASP A 34 -6.92 -0.44 8.23
CA ASP A 34 -6.62 0.80 8.95
C ASP A 34 -5.16 1.24 8.71
N THR A 35 -4.92 2.55 8.63
CA THR A 35 -3.60 3.11 8.28
C THR A 35 -2.52 2.67 9.27
N GLN A 36 -2.85 2.50 10.55
CA GLN A 36 -1.87 2.06 11.55
C GLN A 36 -1.48 0.59 11.41
N HIS A 37 -2.26 -0.19 10.64
CA HIS A 37 -2.13 -1.63 10.49
C HIS A 37 -1.72 -2.04 9.07
N GLN A 38 -1.56 -1.09 8.15
CA GLN A 38 -1.19 -1.35 6.76
C GLN A 38 0.29 -1.71 6.65
N LEU A 39 0.64 -3.00 6.81
CA LEU A 39 2.01 -3.52 6.79
C LEU A 39 2.83 -3.09 5.56
N ALA A 40 2.17 -2.95 4.41
CA ALA A 40 2.81 -2.51 3.16
C ALA A 40 3.44 -1.11 3.25
N ASP A 41 2.97 -0.27 4.19
CA ASP A 41 3.51 1.09 4.37
C ASP A 41 4.98 1.10 4.75
N MET A 42 5.49 0.04 5.39
CA MET A 42 6.92 -0.08 5.70
C MET A 42 7.82 -0.08 4.46
N LEU A 43 7.29 -0.52 3.32
CA LEU A 43 8.03 -0.61 2.05
C LEU A 43 7.80 0.61 1.17
N ALA A 44 6.67 1.29 1.32
CA ALA A 44 6.23 2.36 0.41
C ALA A 44 6.40 3.77 0.99
N LYS A 45 6.55 3.91 2.32
CA LYS A 45 6.56 5.22 3.01
C LYS A 45 7.78 5.38 3.90
N GLY A 46 8.22 6.62 4.06
CA GLY A 46 9.18 7.01 5.11
C GLY A 46 8.47 7.11 6.47
N LEU A 47 8.36 6.00 7.18
CA LEU A 47 7.68 5.94 8.48
C LEU A 47 8.60 6.35 9.63
N GLY A 48 8.02 6.93 10.69
CA GLY A 48 8.73 7.16 11.94
C GLY A 48 9.07 5.84 12.64
N THR A 49 10.20 5.81 13.35
CA THR A 49 10.79 4.60 13.96
C THR A 49 9.78 3.76 14.76
N LYS A 50 8.91 4.39 15.55
CA LYS A 50 7.92 3.69 16.37
C LYS A 50 6.91 2.91 15.53
N ILE A 51 6.38 3.54 14.47
CA ILE A 51 5.39 2.91 13.58
C ILE A 51 6.06 1.80 12.78
N LEU A 52 7.28 2.04 12.29
CA LEU A 52 8.05 1.03 11.57
C LEU A 52 8.33 -0.21 12.43
N MET A 53 8.72 -0.03 13.70
CA MET A 53 8.94 -1.14 14.63
C MET A 53 7.66 -1.93 14.90
N PHE A 54 6.55 -1.24 15.18
CA PHE A 54 5.24 -1.87 15.39
C PHE A 54 4.82 -2.72 14.18
N LEU A 55 4.85 -2.14 12.97
CA LEU A 55 4.49 -2.86 11.75
C LEU A 55 5.45 -4.03 11.48
N ARG A 56 6.75 -3.88 11.77
CA ARG A 56 7.74 -4.94 11.58
C ARG A 56 7.45 -6.14 12.49
N GLU A 57 7.13 -5.89 13.77
CA GLU A 57 6.75 -6.96 14.70
C GLU A 57 5.47 -7.67 14.24
N ALA A 58 4.49 -6.92 13.74
CA ALA A 58 3.23 -7.47 13.22
C ALA A 58 3.40 -8.35 11.96
N THR A 59 4.52 -8.27 11.23
CA THR A 59 4.77 -9.17 10.08
C THR A 59 5.10 -10.61 10.44
N GLY A 60 5.46 -10.89 11.70
CA GLY A 60 5.97 -12.20 12.12
C GLY A 60 7.36 -12.56 11.55
N ILE A 61 8.00 -11.65 10.82
CA ILE A 61 9.34 -11.88 10.25
C ILE A 61 10.38 -11.70 11.36
N LYS A 62 10.99 -12.81 11.78
CA LYS A 62 12.11 -12.79 12.74
C LYS A 62 13.41 -12.49 12.02
N GLY A 63 14.20 -11.56 12.56
CA GLY A 63 15.57 -11.33 12.10
C GLY A 63 16.44 -12.57 12.33
N LYS A 64 17.49 -12.74 11.52
CA LYS A 64 18.50 -13.78 11.79
C LYS A 64 19.14 -13.46 13.14
N THR A 65 18.89 -14.31 14.14
CA THR A 65 19.66 -14.31 15.38
C THR A 65 21.06 -14.77 15.01
N THR A 66 21.99 -13.83 14.83
CA THR A 66 23.41 -14.18 14.90
C THR A 66 23.68 -14.53 16.36
N VAL A 67 23.53 -15.80 16.69
CA VAL A 67 24.17 -16.37 17.87
C VAL A 67 25.67 -16.31 17.58
N GLN A 68 26.40 -15.51 18.35
CA GLN A 68 27.87 -15.53 18.31
C GLN A 68 28.39 -16.86 18.85
#